data_AF-A0A0B4CTU8-F1
#
_entry.id   AF-A0A0B4CTU8-F1
#
_cell.length_a   1.000
_cell.length_b   1.000
_cell.length_c   1.000
_cell.angle_alpha   90.00
_cell.angle_beta   90.00
_cell.angle_gamma   90.00
#
_symmetry.space_group_name_H-M   'P 1'
#
loop_
_entity.id
_entity.type
_entity.pdbx_description
1 polymer ?
#
loop_
_entity_poly.entity_id
_entity_poly.type
_entity_poly.pdbx_seq_one_letter_code
_entity_poly.pdbx_strand_id
1 'polypeptide(L)'
;MTEPTSSPQSNKILRATIWVAIGALIAAALVCVVWVLIGDSNGIVGKAFLTILLLAGFAGVSIAESNMAQNRPTWLALTSMISWVLILLVGAFLIWMPTSGYFGAGAERVFKFIVIALIIQGALLHARLFLKAFQRHQTTFTSIVTYVTIGLVVILMVMLVLPLMTDEFVTYRPLYWRVVVALAILSAVGTALLPLVNALFAPKRPRPHIAAPYGAAPYAAAPYGSAPYGAAPYGSAPLSAAPPAAPGPAPAAPAQPAAAPVQASAPTPAPSPAASVPWPTFADGVTPLPVFPDGSPDWNAYYTGQPSAGARFWFTDAPSAPAAPAAHGHDGYPPAPPLPPQPHS
;
A
#
# COMPACT_ATOMS: atom_id res chain seq x y z
N MET A 1 -0.30 -2.32 -11.50
CA MET A 1 -1.40 -3.11 -12.09
C MET A 1 -1.25 -4.55 -11.64
N THR A 2 -2.09 -5.01 -10.72
CA THR A 2 -2.18 -6.41 -10.30
C THR A 2 -3.10 -7.14 -11.28
N GLU A 3 -2.52 -7.98 -12.14
CA GLU A 3 -3.28 -8.94 -12.95
C GLU A 3 -4.08 -9.90 -12.04
N PRO A 4 -5.23 -10.42 -12.51
CA PRO A 4 -5.99 -11.44 -11.81
C PRO A 4 -5.14 -12.72 -11.65
N THR A 5 -5.27 -13.38 -10.49
CA THR A 5 -4.48 -14.56 -10.04
C THR A 5 -4.66 -15.83 -10.88
N SER A 6 -5.30 -15.74 -12.05
CA SER A 6 -5.43 -16.78 -13.07
C SER A 6 -4.62 -16.52 -14.34
N SER A 7 -3.77 -15.48 -14.39
CA SER A 7 -2.97 -15.16 -15.58
C SER A 7 -1.83 -16.19 -15.81
N PRO A 8 -1.52 -16.55 -17.08
CA PRO A 8 -0.46 -17.52 -17.41
C PRO A 8 0.94 -17.08 -16.94
N GLN A 9 1.14 -15.79 -16.63
CA GLN A 9 2.35 -15.23 -16.02
C GLN A 9 2.56 -15.74 -14.58
N SER A 10 1.50 -15.77 -13.76
CA SER A 10 1.56 -16.27 -12.37
C SER A 10 2.00 -17.75 -12.30
N ASN A 11 1.52 -18.57 -13.24
CA ASN A 11 1.90 -19.98 -13.33
C ASN A 11 3.37 -20.16 -13.75
N LYS A 12 3.92 -19.28 -14.59
CA LYS A 12 5.35 -19.26 -14.96
C LYS A 12 6.24 -18.85 -13.77
N ILE A 13 5.82 -17.85 -12.99
CA ILE A 13 6.55 -17.39 -11.80
C ILE A 13 6.55 -18.47 -10.70
N LEU A 14 5.43 -19.17 -10.50
CA LEU A 14 5.36 -20.29 -9.56
C LEU A 14 6.31 -21.43 -9.98
N ARG A 15 6.29 -21.82 -11.26
CA ARG A 15 7.19 -22.85 -11.80
C ARG A 15 8.65 -22.44 -11.72
N ALA A 16 8.97 -21.18 -11.99
CA ALA A 16 10.31 -20.63 -11.86
C ALA A 16 10.78 -20.69 -10.39
N THR A 17 9.93 -20.27 -9.45
CA THR A 17 10.24 -20.33 -8.01
C THR A 17 10.47 -21.77 -7.55
N ILE A 18 9.66 -22.74 -8.02
CA ILE A 18 9.82 -24.16 -7.72
C ILE A 18 11.15 -24.68 -8.28
N TRP A 19 11.49 -24.37 -9.52
CA TRP A 19 12.77 -24.76 -10.13
C TRP A 19 13.98 -24.16 -9.41
N VAL A 20 13.89 -22.90 -9.00
CA VAL A 20 14.93 -22.23 -8.19
C VAL A 20 15.06 -22.88 -6.82
N ALA A 21 13.95 -23.25 -6.17
CA ALA A 21 13.97 -23.94 -4.87
C ALA A 21 14.62 -25.32 -4.98
N ILE A 22 14.30 -26.10 -6.03
CA ILE A 22 14.92 -27.40 -6.30
C ILE A 22 16.42 -27.22 -6.56
N GLY A 23 16.79 -26.25 -7.40
CA GLY A 23 18.21 -25.94 -7.68
C GLY A 23 18.99 -25.55 -6.42
N ALA A 24 18.41 -24.73 -5.56
CA ALA A 24 19.01 -24.33 -4.29
C ALA A 24 19.18 -25.52 -3.32
N LEU A 25 18.19 -26.43 -3.26
CA LEU A 25 18.25 -27.63 -2.43
C LEU A 25 19.34 -28.59 -2.90
N ILE A 26 19.49 -28.79 -4.21
CA ILE A 26 20.58 -29.60 -4.80
C ILE A 26 21.94 -28.96 -4.51
N ALA A 27 22.08 -27.65 -4.69
CA ALA A 27 23.32 -26.94 -4.39
C ALA A 27 23.70 -27.06 -2.90
N ALA A 28 22.74 -26.95 -1.98
CA ALA A 28 22.96 -27.13 -0.56
C ALA A 28 23.43 -28.56 -0.22
N ALA A 29 22.85 -29.58 -0.85
CA ALA A 29 23.28 -30.97 -0.68
C ALA A 29 24.72 -31.18 -1.18
N LEU A 30 25.07 -30.64 -2.35
CA LEU A 30 26.42 -30.73 -2.91
C LEU A 30 27.45 -30.04 -2.01
N VAL A 31 27.14 -28.86 -1.51
CA VAL A 31 27.98 -28.14 -0.54
C VAL A 31 28.22 -28.99 0.71
N CYS A 32 27.19 -29.66 1.21
CA CYS A 32 27.30 -30.55 2.37
C CYS A 32 28.24 -31.74 2.08
N VAL A 33 28.13 -32.36 0.91
CA VAL A 33 29.02 -33.45 0.48
C VAL A 33 30.47 -32.98 0.34
N VAL A 34 30.69 -31.83 -0.31
CA VAL A 34 32.01 -31.22 -0.48
C VAL A 34 32.65 -30.92 0.88
N TRP A 35 31.86 -30.46 1.84
CA TRP A 35 32.32 -30.17 3.19
C TRP A 35 32.80 -31.44 3.94
N VAL A 36 32.10 -32.56 3.76
CA VAL A 36 32.48 -33.86 4.32
C VAL A 36 33.79 -34.38 3.74
N LEU A 37 34.04 -34.15 2.44
CA LEU A 37 35.19 -34.73 1.73
C LEU A 37 36.50 -33.95 1.87
N ILE A 38 36.47 -32.65 2.23
CA ILE A 38 37.64 -31.74 2.20
C ILE A 38 38.19 -31.42 3.61
N GLY A 39 37.56 -31.94 4.67
CA GLY A 39 37.79 -31.51 6.06
C GLY A 39 39.15 -31.87 6.67
N ASP A 40 40.18 -31.05 6.43
CA ASP A 40 41.46 -31.09 7.17
C ASP A 40 42.07 -29.70 7.47
N SER A 41 41.56 -28.62 6.86
CA SER A 41 42.16 -27.27 6.97
C SER A 41 41.60 -26.42 8.11
N ASN A 42 41.65 -26.91 9.37
CA ASN A 42 41.30 -26.14 10.60
C ASN A 42 39.98 -25.32 10.51
N GLY A 43 39.02 -25.76 9.69
CA GLY A 43 37.77 -25.05 9.45
C GLY A 43 37.86 -23.72 8.67
N ILE A 44 39.03 -23.31 8.15
CA ILE A 44 39.18 -22.06 7.38
C ILE A 44 38.35 -22.06 6.10
N VAL A 45 38.37 -23.18 5.36
CA VAL A 45 37.54 -23.34 4.15
C VAL A 45 36.05 -23.26 4.51
N GLY A 46 35.65 -23.86 5.63
CA GLY A 46 34.28 -23.78 6.15
C GLY A 46 33.87 -22.34 6.50
N LYS A 47 34.74 -21.56 7.14
CA LYS A 47 34.50 -20.14 7.45
C LYS A 47 34.35 -19.29 6.19
N ALA A 48 35.24 -19.46 5.21
CA ALA A 48 35.19 -18.73 3.93
C ALA A 48 33.92 -19.07 3.13
N PHE A 49 33.47 -20.33 3.18
CA PHE A 49 32.21 -20.70 2.56
C PHE A 49 31.00 -20.10 3.29
N LEU A 50 30.98 -20.12 4.64
CA LEU A 50 29.90 -19.54 5.44
C LEU A 50 29.76 -18.03 5.20
N THR A 51 30.86 -17.30 5.00
CA THR A 51 30.78 -15.88 4.62
C THR A 51 30.16 -15.69 3.24
N ILE A 52 30.49 -16.53 2.25
CA ILE A 52 29.84 -16.49 0.93
C ILE A 52 28.34 -16.78 1.07
N LEU A 53 27.96 -17.80 1.85
CA LEU A 53 26.55 -18.14 2.09
C LEU A 53 25.81 -17.01 2.82
N LEU A 54 26.45 -16.37 3.81
CA LEU A 54 25.91 -15.22 4.53
C LEU A 54 25.63 -14.04 3.57
N LEU A 55 26.59 -13.73 2.69
CA LEU A 55 26.43 -12.69 1.67
C LEU A 55 25.36 -13.06 0.63
N ALA A 56 25.31 -14.31 0.19
CA ALA A 56 24.28 -14.80 -0.74
C ALA A 56 22.87 -14.73 -0.11
N GLY A 57 22.75 -15.08 1.17
CA GLY A 57 21.50 -14.93 1.93
C GLY A 57 21.06 -13.47 2.02
N PHE A 58 21.97 -12.55 2.34
CA PHE A 58 21.69 -11.12 2.32
C PHE A 58 21.28 -10.61 0.94
N ALA A 59 21.99 -11.02 -0.13
CA ALA A 59 21.65 -10.66 -1.50
C ALA A 59 20.23 -11.14 -1.86
N GLY A 60 19.91 -12.40 -1.56
CA GLY A 60 18.58 -12.98 -1.78
C GLY A 60 17.47 -12.19 -1.08
N VAL A 61 17.69 -11.79 0.17
CA VAL A 61 16.68 -11.01 0.90
C VAL A 61 16.61 -9.55 0.43
N SER A 62 17.72 -8.94 0.03
CA SER A 62 17.71 -7.58 -0.54
C SER A 62 16.87 -7.51 -1.82
N ILE A 63 16.92 -8.56 -2.66
CA ILE A 63 16.07 -8.70 -3.85
C ILE A 63 14.61 -8.93 -3.45
N ALA A 64 14.35 -9.74 -2.41
CA ALA A 64 12.99 -9.94 -1.92
C ALA A 64 12.39 -8.62 -1.38
N GLU A 65 13.19 -7.80 -0.70
CA GLU A 65 12.78 -6.50 -0.17
C GLU A 65 12.58 -5.47 -1.28
N SER A 66 13.43 -5.44 -2.31
CA SER A 66 13.29 -4.53 -3.45
C SER A 66 11.97 -4.74 -4.21
N ASN A 67 11.49 -5.99 -4.29
CA ASN A 67 10.19 -6.32 -4.87
C ASN A 67 9.01 -5.81 -4.01
N MET A 68 9.18 -5.67 -2.70
CA MET A 68 8.16 -5.15 -1.78
C MET A 68 8.19 -3.62 -1.58
N ALA A 69 9.17 -2.94 -2.15
CA ALA A 69 9.46 -1.52 -1.88
C ALA A 69 8.51 -0.53 -2.58
N GLN A 70 7.73 -0.96 -3.58
CA GLN A 70 6.95 -0.04 -4.43
C GLN A 70 5.89 0.81 -3.69
N ASN A 71 5.49 0.43 -2.46
CA ASN A 71 4.50 1.16 -1.66
C ASN A 71 4.93 1.43 -0.19
N ARG A 72 6.23 1.40 0.15
CA ARG A 72 6.71 1.54 1.55
C ARG A 72 7.25 2.94 1.85
N PRO A 73 6.99 3.52 3.04
CA PRO A 73 7.61 4.78 3.45
C PRO A 73 9.13 4.63 3.61
N THR A 74 9.90 5.62 3.12
CA THR A 74 11.37 5.60 3.02
C THR A 74 12.08 5.29 4.34
N TRP A 75 11.53 5.77 5.46
CA TRP A 75 12.09 5.49 6.78
C TRP A 75 12.07 4.00 7.14
N LEU A 76 11.06 3.24 6.71
CA LEU A 76 11.03 1.79 6.96
C LEU A 76 12.05 1.02 6.12
N ALA A 77 12.41 1.51 4.94
CA ALA A 77 13.48 0.94 4.12
C ALA A 77 14.83 1.14 4.80
N LEU A 78 15.10 2.33 5.34
CA LEU A 78 16.32 2.62 6.11
C LEU A 78 16.44 1.71 7.34
N THR A 79 15.38 1.57 8.15
CA THR A 79 15.41 0.71 9.34
C THR A 79 15.59 -0.77 8.97
N SER A 80 15.00 -1.22 7.85
CA SER A 80 15.18 -2.58 7.33
C SER A 80 16.63 -2.81 6.89
N MET A 81 17.20 -1.87 6.14
CA MET A 81 18.59 -1.92 5.70
C MET A 81 19.54 -2.00 6.90
N ILE A 82 19.36 -1.15 7.91
CA ILE A 82 20.19 -1.15 9.13
C ILE A 82 20.14 -2.51 9.82
N SER A 83 18.95 -3.10 9.95
CA SER A 83 18.78 -4.41 10.54
C SER A 83 19.50 -5.52 9.77
N TRP A 84 19.41 -5.52 8.43
CA TRP A 84 20.13 -6.49 7.61
C TRP A 84 21.65 -6.33 7.71
N VAL A 85 22.14 -5.10 7.76
CA VAL A 85 23.57 -4.81 8.01
C VAL A 85 23.98 -5.32 9.39
N LEU A 86 23.17 -5.13 10.43
CA LEU A 86 23.45 -5.67 11.76
C LEU A 86 23.52 -7.20 11.76
N ILE A 87 22.61 -7.89 11.06
CA ILE A 87 22.64 -9.35 10.92
C ILE A 87 23.92 -9.79 10.21
N LEU A 88 24.34 -9.10 9.14
CA LEU A 88 25.61 -9.39 8.46
C LEU A 88 26.82 -9.23 9.37
N LEU A 89 26.88 -8.13 10.13
CA LEU A 89 27.99 -7.86 11.04
C LEU A 89 28.08 -8.93 12.13
N VAL A 90 26.93 -9.31 12.72
CA VAL A 90 26.88 -10.36 13.74
C VAL A 90 27.23 -11.73 13.16
N GLY A 91 26.73 -12.06 11.96
CA GLY A 91 27.07 -13.30 11.26
C GLY A 91 28.56 -13.39 10.96
N ALA A 92 29.14 -12.34 10.40
CA ALA A 92 30.57 -12.26 10.12
C ALA A 92 31.40 -12.41 11.41
N PHE A 93 30.99 -11.74 12.50
CA PHE A 93 31.63 -11.89 13.79
C PHE A 93 31.61 -13.34 14.31
N LEU A 94 30.44 -13.99 14.29
CA LEU A 94 30.28 -15.38 14.76
C LEU A 94 31.09 -16.40 13.94
N ILE A 95 31.23 -16.19 12.63
CA ILE A 95 32.02 -17.05 11.74
C ILE A 95 33.51 -16.98 12.07
N TRP A 96 34.02 -15.77 12.28
CA TRP A 96 35.46 -15.54 12.43
C TRP A 96 35.97 -15.72 13.85
N MET A 97 35.09 -15.61 14.84
CA MET A 97 35.41 -15.83 16.23
C MET A 97 36.07 -17.22 16.45
N PRO A 98 37.16 -17.31 17.24
CA PRO A 98 37.82 -18.58 17.55
C PRO A 98 36.86 -19.57 18.23
N THR A 99 36.88 -20.83 17.81
CA THR A 99 36.10 -21.92 18.42
C THR A 99 36.98 -22.68 19.41
N SER A 100 36.57 -22.78 20.67
CA SER A 100 37.27 -23.56 21.70
C SER A 100 36.69 -24.98 21.91
N GLY A 101 35.56 -25.31 21.26
CA GLY A 101 34.82 -26.56 21.46
C GLY A 101 35.17 -27.71 20.50
N TYR A 102 34.88 -28.93 20.94
CA TYR A 102 34.98 -30.19 20.18
C TYR A 102 33.89 -30.28 19.06
N PHE A 103 33.92 -31.34 18.25
CA PHE A 103 33.00 -31.61 17.13
C PHE A 103 31.55 -31.12 17.36
N GLY A 104 31.05 -30.21 16.51
CA GLY A 104 29.67 -29.67 16.59
C GLY A 104 29.56 -28.16 16.88
N ALA A 105 30.64 -27.50 17.32
CA ALA A 105 30.65 -26.06 17.63
C ALA A 105 30.14 -25.14 16.48
N GLY A 106 30.35 -25.54 15.22
CA GLY A 106 29.84 -24.81 14.06
C GLY A 106 28.31 -24.78 13.95
N ALA A 107 27.64 -25.90 14.22
CA ALA A 107 26.18 -26.01 14.12
C ALA A 107 25.47 -25.20 15.21
N GLU A 108 26.01 -25.21 16.43
CA GLU A 108 25.50 -24.40 17.54
C GLU A 108 25.55 -22.89 17.20
N ARG A 109 26.66 -22.42 16.62
CA ARG A 109 26.80 -21.01 16.23
C ARG A 109 25.87 -20.61 15.10
N VAL A 110 25.63 -21.48 14.12
CA VAL A 110 24.62 -21.25 13.08
C VAL A 110 23.22 -21.14 13.71
N PHE A 111 22.90 -22.01 14.67
CA PHE A 111 21.63 -21.93 15.39
C PHE A 111 21.50 -20.63 16.19
N LYS A 112 22.54 -20.25 16.96
CA LYS A 112 22.61 -18.95 17.67
C LYS A 112 22.44 -17.78 16.70
N PHE A 113 23.09 -17.82 15.53
CA PHE A 113 22.92 -16.81 14.48
C PHE A 113 21.47 -16.71 13.98
N ILE A 114 20.81 -17.85 13.71
CA ILE A 114 19.40 -17.87 13.31
C ILE A 114 18.52 -17.24 14.40
N VAL A 115 18.73 -17.61 15.67
CA VAL A 115 17.98 -17.02 16.80
C VAL A 115 18.22 -15.51 16.90
N ILE A 116 19.47 -15.04 16.78
CA ILE A 116 19.80 -13.61 16.74
C ILE A 116 19.09 -12.91 15.59
N ALA A 117 19.14 -13.47 14.38
CA ALA A 117 18.44 -12.92 13.23
C ALA A 117 16.92 -12.84 13.50
N LEU A 118 16.32 -13.86 14.10
CA LEU A 118 14.91 -13.84 14.50
C LEU A 118 14.60 -12.78 15.56
N ILE A 119 15.48 -12.53 16.51
CA ILE A 119 15.31 -11.48 17.53
C ILE A 119 15.34 -10.09 16.89
N ILE A 120 16.35 -9.84 16.04
CA ILE A 120 16.50 -8.57 15.33
C ILE A 120 15.28 -8.34 14.41
N GLN A 121 14.86 -9.36 13.64
CA GLN A 121 13.69 -9.27 12.77
C GLN A 121 12.38 -9.20 13.56
N GLY A 122 12.30 -9.87 14.71
CA GLY A 122 11.18 -9.79 15.64
C GLY A 122 11.00 -8.37 16.18
N ALA A 123 12.09 -7.70 16.55
CA ALA A 123 12.08 -6.30 16.98
C ALA A 123 11.60 -5.36 15.85
N LEU A 124 12.05 -5.58 14.61
CA LEU A 124 11.55 -4.83 13.46
C LEU A 124 10.07 -5.10 13.18
N LEU A 125 9.65 -6.37 13.22
CA LEU A 125 8.28 -6.78 13.01
C LEU A 125 7.37 -6.13 14.06
N HIS A 126 7.83 -6.13 15.31
CA HIS A 126 7.15 -5.48 16.42
C HIS A 126 6.99 -3.98 16.15
N ALA A 127 8.06 -3.27 15.78
CA ALA A 127 7.98 -1.85 15.43
C ALA A 127 7.00 -1.60 14.26
N ARG A 128 7.03 -2.45 13.23
CA ARG A 128 6.12 -2.36 12.07
C ARG A 128 4.66 -2.56 12.47
N LEU A 129 4.37 -3.55 13.32
CA LEU A 129 3.02 -3.83 13.81
C LEU A 129 2.51 -2.68 14.67
N PHE A 130 3.37 -2.15 15.54
CA PHE A 130 3.03 -1.10 16.49
C PHE A 130 2.73 0.24 15.81
N LEU A 131 3.57 0.65 14.86
CA LEU A 131 3.36 1.88 14.10
C LEU A 131 2.08 1.80 13.26
N LYS A 132 1.76 0.63 12.71
CA LYS A 132 0.51 0.41 11.97
C LYS A 132 -0.72 0.50 12.88
N ALA A 133 -0.63 0.03 14.12
CA ALA A 133 -1.72 0.14 15.10
C ALA A 133 -1.91 1.60 15.58
N PHE A 134 -0.81 2.34 15.79
CA PHE A 134 -0.80 3.73 16.24
C PHE A 134 -1.45 4.71 15.25
N GLN A 135 -1.28 4.49 13.94
CA GLN A 135 -1.81 5.38 12.90
C GLN A 135 -3.34 5.58 12.96
N ARG A 136 -4.09 4.71 13.64
CA ARG A 136 -5.56 4.84 13.78
C ARG A 136 -5.98 5.99 14.70
N HIS A 137 -5.25 6.24 15.79
CA HIS A 137 -5.58 7.28 16.78
C HIS A 137 -4.30 7.86 17.38
N GLN A 138 -3.86 9.01 16.85
CA GLN A 138 -2.63 9.68 17.29
C GLN A 138 -2.96 10.70 18.38
N THR A 139 -2.69 10.36 19.64
CA THR A 139 -2.71 11.30 20.77
C THR A 139 -1.32 11.40 21.38
N THR A 140 -0.99 12.50 22.06
CA THR A 140 0.30 12.69 22.73
C THR A 140 0.62 11.54 23.70
N PHE A 141 -0.39 11.08 24.43
CA PHE A 141 -0.27 9.95 25.35
C PHE A 141 0.13 8.66 24.61
N THR A 142 -0.59 8.28 23.56
CA THR A 142 -0.28 7.07 22.79
C THR A 142 1.07 7.18 22.07
N SER A 143 1.48 8.37 21.63
CA SER A 143 2.80 8.62 21.04
C SER A 143 3.92 8.32 22.03
N ILE A 144 3.83 8.84 23.26
CA ILE A 144 4.85 8.62 24.30
C ILE A 144 4.96 7.13 24.61
N VAL A 145 3.83 6.46 24.86
CA VAL A 145 3.80 5.01 25.13
C VAL A 145 4.41 4.21 23.96
N THR A 146 4.16 4.64 22.72
CA THR A 146 4.71 4.00 21.52
C THR A 146 6.23 4.12 21.47
N TYR A 147 6.78 5.32 21.60
CA TYR A 147 8.23 5.54 21.57
C TYR A 147 8.94 4.84 22.74
N VAL A 148 8.37 4.90 23.94
CA VAL A 148 8.92 4.20 25.12
C VAL A 148 8.93 2.69 24.88
N THR A 149 7.84 2.12 24.38
CA THR A 149 7.76 0.68 24.10
C THR A 149 8.77 0.26 23.02
N ILE A 150 8.90 1.03 21.93
CA ILE A 150 9.89 0.76 20.88
C ILE A 150 11.31 0.84 21.46
N GLY A 151 11.61 1.86 22.28
CA GLY A 151 12.89 1.98 22.96
C GLY A 151 13.21 0.77 23.86
N LEU A 152 12.23 0.32 24.65
CA LEU A 152 12.37 -0.87 25.49
C LEU A 152 12.60 -2.15 24.68
N VAL A 153 11.92 -2.32 23.54
CA VAL A 153 12.14 -3.44 22.62
C VAL A 153 13.54 -3.41 22.05
N VAL A 154 14.05 -2.24 21.66
CA VAL A 154 15.43 -2.10 21.13
C VAL A 154 16.46 -2.43 22.21
N ILE A 155 16.27 -1.94 23.44
CA ILE A 155 17.14 -2.27 24.58
C ILE A 155 17.09 -3.78 24.85
N LEU A 156 15.89 -4.38 24.85
CA LEU A 156 15.70 -5.81 25.02
C LEU A 156 16.39 -6.61 23.90
N MET A 157 16.26 -6.19 22.65
CA MET A 157 16.94 -6.79 21.50
C MET A 157 18.45 -6.80 21.72
N VAL A 158 19.04 -5.66 22.10
CA VAL A 158 20.49 -5.57 22.36
C VAL A 158 20.90 -6.46 23.54
N MET A 159 20.13 -6.45 24.64
CA MET A 159 20.39 -7.33 25.79
C MET A 159 20.20 -8.81 25.48
N LEU A 160 19.46 -9.19 24.45
CA LEU A 160 19.31 -10.61 24.08
C LEU A 160 20.36 -11.02 23.05
N VAL A 161 20.75 -10.12 22.15
CA VAL A 161 21.80 -10.39 21.16
C VAL A 161 23.19 -10.49 21.79
N LEU A 162 23.53 -9.61 22.74
CA LEU A 162 24.83 -9.62 23.42
C LEU A 162 25.21 -10.98 24.03
N PRO A 163 24.41 -11.58 24.93
CA PRO A 163 24.76 -12.85 25.55
C PRO A 163 24.82 -13.97 24.52
N LEU A 164 23.94 -13.99 23.52
CA LEU A 164 24.01 -14.99 22.46
C LEU A 164 25.29 -14.87 21.60
N MET A 165 25.81 -13.65 21.45
CA MET A 165 27.04 -13.37 20.70
C MET A 165 28.30 -13.68 21.51
N THR A 166 28.29 -13.53 22.84
CA THR A 166 29.52 -13.63 23.68
C THR A 166 29.46 -14.67 24.80
N ASP A 167 28.48 -15.57 24.77
CA ASP A 167 28.26 -16.66 25.73
C ASP A 167 29.54 -17.46 26.05
N GLU A 168 30.40 -17.67 25.06
CA GLU A 168 31.64 -18.46 25.20
C GLU A 168 32.74 -17.75 26.01
N PHE A 169 32.67 -16.43 26.18
CA PHE A 169 33.73 -15.63 26.83
C PHE A 169 33.25 -14.88 28.07
N VAL A 170 31.96 -14.62 28.16
CA VAL A 170 31.39 -13.75 29.20
C VAL A 170 30.33 -14.52 29.97
N THR A 171 30.59 -14.74 31.25
CA THR A 171 29.57 -15.28 32.17
C THR A 171 28.69 -14.15 32.67
N TYR A 172 27.40 -14.22 32.37
CA TYR A 172 26.42 -13.22 32.81
C TYR A 172 25.90 -13.52 34.20
N ARG A 173 25.83 -12.48 35.05
CA ARG A 173 25.25 -12.60 36.39
C ARG A 173 23.74 -12.84 36.32
N PRO A 174 23.12 -13.50 37.33
CA PRO A 174 21.66 -13.69 37.38
C PRO A 174 20.85 -12.39 37.31
N LEU A 175 21.40 -11.28 37.80
CA LEU A 175 20.77 -9.96 37.70
C LEU A 175 20.51 -9.55 36.24
N TYR A 176 21.42 -9.89 35.33
CA TYR A 176 21.28 -9.59 33.90
C TYR A 176 20.00 -10.20 33.33
N TRP A 177 19.80 -11.50 33.56
CA TRP A 177 18.62 -12.22 33.11
C TRP A 177 17.33 -11.71 33.77
N ARG A 178 17.39 -11.26 35.02
CA ARG A 178 16.25 -10.60 35.68
C ARG A 178 15.87 -9.30 34.98
N VAL A 179 16.85 -8.49 34.58
CA VAL A 179 16.60 -7.25 33.81
C VAL A 179 16.02 -7.58 32.44
N VAL A 180 16.57 -8.58 31.73
CA VAL A 180 16.02 -9.04 30.44
C VAL A 180 14.56 -9.46 30.58
N VAL A 181 14.24 -10.29 31.58
CA VAL A 181 12.86 -10.73 31.83
C VAL A 181 11.95 -9.55 32.19
N ALA A 182 12.41 -8.61 33.03
CA ALA A 182 11.64 -7.42 33.37
C ALA A 182 11.34 -6.55 32.14
N LEU A 183 12.33 -6.33 31.28
CA LEU A 183 12.16 -5.61 30.02
C LEU A 183 11.23 -6.35 29.04
N ALA A 184 11.32 -7.68 28.97
CA ALA A 184 10.43 -8.51 28.15
C ALA A 184 8.97 -8.40 28.60
N ILE A 185 8.72 -8.46 29.91
CA ILE A 185 7.37 -8.28 30.48
C ILE A 185 6.87 -6.86 30.21
N LEU A 186 7.70 -5.83 30.47
CA LEU A 186 7.32 -4.44 30.25
C LEU A 186 7.00 -4.17 28.76
N SER A 187 7.79 -4.74 27.85
CA SER A 187 7.54 -4.69 26.41
C SER A 187 6.24 -5.41 26.02
N ALA A 188 5.97 -6.58 26.59
CA ALA A 188 4.74 -7.34 26.34
C ALA A 188 3.49 -6.62 26.88
N VAL A 189 3.61 -5.94 28.02
CA VAL A 189 2.54 -5.08 28.53
C VAL A 189 2.33 -3.88 27.61
N GLY A 190 3.41 -3.22 27.18
CA GLY A 190 3.36 -2.15 26.18
C GLY A 190 2.61 -2.59 24.93
N THR A 191 2.85 -3.80 24.42
CA THR A 191 2.15 -4.31 23.24
C THR A 191 0.68 -4.60 23.45
N ALA A 192 0.33 -5.19 24.59
CA ALA A 192 -1.04 -5.55 24.91
C ALA A 192 -1.95 -4.32 25.10
N LEU A 193 -1.39 -3.20 25.55
CA LEU A 193 -2.15 -1.97 25.84
C LEU A 193 -2.72 -1.30 24.58
N LEU A 194 -1.97 -1.27 23.47
CA LEU A 194 -2.40 -0.58 22.25
C LEU A 194 -3.69 -1.10 21.60
N PRO A 195 -3.89 -2.41 21.37
CA PRO A 195 -5.12 -2.90 20.79
C PRO A 195 -6.34 -2.65 21.69
N LEU A 196 -6.17 -2.67 23.01
CA LEU A 196 -7.24 -2.43 23.97
C LEU A 196 -7.66 -0.95 23.98
N VAL A 197 -6.68 -0.03 24.04
CA VAL A 197 -6.92 1.41 23.91
C VAL A 197 -7.55 1.72 22.56
N ASN A 198 -7.02 1.16 21.46
CA ASN A 198 -7.59 1.36 20.13
C ASN A 198 -9.01 0.78 19.99
N ALA A 199 -9.35 -0.31 20.68
CA ALA A 199 -10.71 -0.85 20.72
C ALA A 199 -11.67 0.02 21.54
N LEU A 200 -11.19 0.59 22.66
CA LEU A 200 -11.98 1.47 23.52
C LEU A 200 -12.32 2.80 22.85
N PHE A 201 -11.38 3.35 22.06
CA PHE A 201 -11.56 4.60 21.33
C PHE A 201 -12.06 4.42 19.88
N ALA A 202 -12.43 3.19 19.47
CA ALA A 202 -12.97 2.95 18.14
C ALA A 202 -14.30 3.71 17.94
N PRO A 203 -14.46 4.55 16.90
CA PRO A 203 -15.71 5.26 16.63
C PRO A 203 -16.86 4.25 16.48
N LYS A 204 -17.92 4.41 17.28
CA LYS A 204 -19.17 3.66 17.05
C LYS A 204 -19.61 3.96 15.63
N ARG A 205 -19.66 2.93 14.77
CA ARG A 205 -20.19 3.08 13.41
C ARG A 205 -21.53 3.83 13.51
N PRO A 206 -21.74 4.94 12.78
CA PRO A 206 -23.05 5.55 12.68
C PRO A 206 -24.00 4.45 12.23
N ARG A 207 -24.96 4.10 13.10
CA ARG A 207 -26.05 3.19 12.74
C ARG A 207 -26.71 3.83 11.52
N PRO A 208 -26.79 3.14 10.36
CA PRO A 208 -27.42 3.70 9.18
C PRO A 208 -28.80 4.23 9.60
N HIS A 209 -29.01 5.53 9.43
CA HIS A 209 -30.33 6.10 9.53
C HIS A 209 -31.07 5.53 8.31
N ILE A 210 -31.80 4.43 8.52
CA ILE A 210 -32.81 4.02 7.56
C ILE A 210 -33.79 5.19 7.56
N ALA A 211 -33.67 6.08 6.58
CA ALA A 211 -34.71 7.04 6.29
C ALA A 211 -35.97 6.22 6.07
N ALA A 212 -36.93 6.34 7.00
CA ALA A 212 -38.25 5.78 6.80
C ALA A 212 -38.74 6.29 5.44
N PRO A 213 -39.19 5.41 4.52
CA PRO A 213 -39.79 5.86 3.29
C PRO A 213 -40.97 6.76 3.66
N TYR A 214 -40.91 8.02 3.27
CA TYR A 214 -42.09 8.88 3.24
C TYR A 214 -43.03 8.31 2.17
N GLY A 215 -43.77 7.27 2.52
CA GLY A 215 -44.93 6.84 1.77
C GLY A 215 -45.95 7.94 1.90
N ALA A 216 -46.24 8.61 0.77
CA ALA A 216 -47.42 9.45 0.64
C ALA A 216 -48.64 8.60 1.06
N ALA A 217 -49.22 8.94 2.21
CA ALA A 217 -50.46 8.33 2.65
C ALA A 217 -51.55 8.68 1.62
N PRO A 218 -52.23 7.70 1.00
CA PRO A 218 -53.37 8.00 0.16
C PRO A 218 -54.48 8.58 1.04
N TYR A 219 -54.98 9.73 0.62
CA TYR A 219 -56.17 10.39 1.13
C TYR A 219 -57.38 9.48 0.93
N ALA A 220 -57.69 8.68 1.94
CA ALA A 220 -58.97 8.00 2.07
C ALA A 220 -59.90 8.88 2.91
N ALA A 221 -60.95 9.41 2.28
CA ALA A 221 -62.02 10.10 2.95
C ALA A 221 -62.74 9.12 3.91
N ALA A 222 -62.66 9.39 5.21
CA ALA A 222 -63.43 8.68 6.23
C ALA A 222 -64.64 9.53 6.65
N PRO A 223 -65.80 8.92 6.95
CA PRO A 223 -67.07 9.60 7.08
C PRO A 223 -67.19 10.38 8.40
N TYR A 224 -67.90 11.51 8.36
CA TYR A 224 -68.29 12.28 9.53
C TYR A 224 -69.19 11.45 10.46
N GLY A 225 -68.68 11.10 11.65
CA GLY A 225 -69.42 10.62 12.80
C GLY A 225 -69.24 11.57 13.97
N SER A 226 -70.32 11.94 14.62
CA SER A 226 -70.44 13.03 15.60
C SER A 226 -70.06 12.68 17.04
N ALA A 227 -69.39 13.64 17.70
CA ALA A 227 -69.36 13.97 19.15
C ALA A 227 -68.55 13.06 20.11
N PRO A 228 -68.12 13.53 21.33
CA PRO A 228 -68.35 14.83 21.98
C PRO A 228 -67.10 15.55 22.54
N TYR A 229 -67.37 16.76 23.07
CA TYR A 229 -66.49 17.77 23.68
C TYR A 229 -65.65 17.31 24.89
N GLY A 230 -64.44 17.88 25.02
CA GLY A 230 -63.63 17.91 26.25
C GLY A 230 -62.43 18.87 26.12
N ALA A 231 -62.32 19.83 27.04
CA ALA A 231 -61.58 21.09 26.96
C ALA A 231 -60.06 21.03 27.25
N ALA A 232 -59.30 22.02 26.73
CA ALA A 232 -58.33 22.88 27.46
C ALA A 232 -57.47 23.76 26.50
N PRO A 233 -56.91 24.90 26.96
CA PRO A 233 -56.76 26.13 26.16
C PRO A 233 -55.33 26.41 25.68
N TYR A 234 -55.17 27.19 24.60
CA TYR A 234 -53.94 27.95 24.36
C TYR A 234 -54.24 29.34 23.78
N GLY A 235 -53.51 30.31 24.33
CA GLY A 235 -53.74 31.75 24.20
C GLY A 235 -53.38 32.36 22.85
N SER A 236 -53.97 33.54 22.66
CA SER A 236 -53.88 34.43 21.51
C SER A 236 -52.57 35.22 21.50
N ALA A 237 -51.95 35.31 20.33
CA ALA A 237 -50.96 36.34 20.00
C ALA A 237 -51.57 37.28 18.93
N PRO A 238 -51.51 38.61 19.11
CA PRO A 238 -52.24 39.54 18.25
C PRO A 238 -51.51 39.85 16.93
N LEU A 239 -52.30 39.93 15.86
CA LEU A 239 -51.95 40.58 14.59
C LEU A 239 -51.71 42.08 14.83
N SER A 240 -50.57 42.61 14.38
CA SER A 240 -50.36 44.06 14.22
C SER A 240 -50.20 44.40 12.75
N ALA A 241 -51.10 45.25 12.28
CA ALA A 241 -51.16 45.82 10.95
C ALA A 241 -50.12 46.94 10.78
N ALA A 242 -49.48 47.00 9.61
CA ALA A 242 -48.59 48.09 9.21
C ALA A 242 -49.35 49.11 8.31
N PRO A 243 -49.16 50.43 8.51
CA PRO A 243 -49.72 51.46 7.62
C PRO A 243 -48.77 51.81 6.45
N PRO A 244 -49.27 52.41 5.34
CA PRO A 244 -48.46 52.78 4.18
C PRO A 244 -48.00 54.24 4.22
N ALA A 245 -46.78 54.53 3.74
CA ALA A 245 -46.34 55.89 3.39
C ALA A 245 -45.19 55.91 2.35
N ALA A 246 -45.53 56.40 1.14
CA ALA A 246 -44.85 57.27 0.16
C ALA A 246 -43.29 57.36 -0.04
N PRO A 247 -42.79 57.87 -1.20
CA PRO A 247 -41.54 57.43 -1.83
C PRO A 247 -40.34 58.42 -1.85
N GLY A 248 -39.13 57.86 -2.04
CA GLY A 248 -37.91 58.49 -2.60
C GLY A 248 -36.73 58.65 -1.62
N PRO A 249 -35.45 58.83 -2.06
CA PRO A 249 -34.84 58.74 -3.41
C PRO A 249 -33.69 57.69 -3.51
N ALA A 250 -33.26 57.38 -4.75
CA ALA A 250 -32.12 56.50 -5.05
C ALA A 250 -30.76 57.08 -4.62
N PRO A 251 -29.76 56.23 -4.30
CA PRO A 251 -28.47 56.37 -4.99
C PRO A 251 -27.64 55.09 -5.23
N ALA A 252 -26.96 55.11 -6.38
CA ALA A 252 -25.56 54.74 -6.69
C ALA A 252 -25.04 53.30 -6.55
N ALA A 253 -24.45 52.83 -7.65
CA ALA A 253 -23.73 51.57 -7.83
C ALA A 253 -22.39 51.51 -7.06
N PRO A 254 -21.90 50.31 -6.67
CA PRO A 254 -20.60 50.18 -5.99
C PRO A 254 -19.42 50.31 -6.96
N ALA A 255 -18.49 51.22 -6.65
CA ALA A 255 -17.20 51.37 -7.29
C ALA A 255 -16.18 50.33 -6.77
N GLN A 256 -15.31 49.86 -7.66
CA GLN A 256 -14.17 48.96 -7.38
C GLN A 256 -13.12 49.66 -6.50
N PRO A 257 -12.49 48.97 -5.52
CA PRO A 257 -11.37 49.54 -4.76
C PRO A 257 -10.06 49.53 -5.54
N ALA A 258 -9.33 50.65 -5.43
CA ALA A 258 -8.02 50.93 -6.00
C ALA A 258 -6.87 50.20 -5.28
N ALA A 259 -5.75 50.11 -6.01
CA ALA A 259 -4.51 49.42 -5.68
C ALA A 259 -3.78 49.93 -4.41
N ALA A 260 -3.13 49.00 -3.71
CA ALA A 260 -2.13 49.24 -2.67
C ALA A 260 -0.70 48.95 -3.21
N PRO A 261 0.36 49.58 -2.66
CA PRO A 261 1.69 49.57 -3.26
C PRO A 261 2.48 48.27 -3.03
N VAL A 262 3.41 48.04 -3.96
CA VAL A 262 4.21 46.85 -4.21
C VAL A 262 5.26 46.60 -3.12
N GLN A 263 5.30 45.39 -2.54
CA GLN A 263 6.46 44.84 -1.84
C GLN A 263 7.16 43.82 -2.76
N ALA A 264 8.45 44.01 -2.99
CA ALA A 264 9.26 43.17 -3.85
C ALA A 264 9.54 41.79 -3.19
N SER A 265 9.00 40.74 -3.79
CA SER A 265 9.27 39.34 -3.44
C SER A 265 10.23 38.72 -4.47
N ALA A 266 11.18 37.95 -3.96
CA ALA A 266 12.29 37.25 -4.64
C ALA A 266 11.90 36.44 -5.92
N PRO A 267 12.86 36.15 -6.83
CA PRO A 267 12.57 35.45 -8.08
C PRO A 267 12.00 34.05 -7.86
N THR A 268 10.92 33.77 -8.59
CA THR A 268 10.18 32.52 -8.64
C THR A 268 11.07 31.37 -9.16
N PRO A 269 11.12 30.19 -8.51
CA PRO A 269 11.66 28.99 -9.13
C PRO A 269 10.79 28.60 -10.33
N ALA A 270 11.42 28.24 -11.45
CA ALA A 270 10.74 27.77 -12.66
C ALA A 270 9.73 26.64 -12.36
N PRO A 271 8.58 26.58 -13.06
CA PRO A 271 7.59 25.54 -12.84
C PRO A 271 8.20 24.17 -13.18
N SER A 272 8.18 23.28 -12.19
CA SER A 272 8.46 21.86 -12.40
C SER A 272 7.37 21.28 -13.33
N PRO A 273 7.71 20.39 -14.29
CA PRO A 273 6.71 19.81 -15.18
C PRO A 273 5.66 19.06 -14.35
N ALA A 274 4.39 19.45 -14.53
CA ALA A 274 3.26 18.84 -13.87
C ALA A 274 3.25 17.33 -14.14
N ALA A 275 3.24 16.54 -13.07
CA ALA A 275 3.02 15.11 -13.16
C ALA A 275 1.70 14.86 -13.93
N SER A 276 1.78 14.12 -15.03
CA SER A 276 0.62 13.74 -15.83
C SER A 276 -0.36 12.95 -14.96
N VAL A 277 -1.54 13.53 -14.70
CA VAL A 277 -2.63 12.83 -14.01
C VAL A 277 -3.09 11.66 -14.89
N PRO A 278 -3.21 10.43 -14.36
CA PRO A 278 -3.70 9.29 -15.13
C PRO A 278 -5.14 9.55 -15.60
N TRP A 279 -5.43 9.21 -16.86
CA TRP A 279 -6.73 9.44 -17.48
C TRP A 279 -7.85 8.65 -16.77
N PRO A 280 -9.05 9.23 -16.54
CA PRO A 280 -10.14 8.56 -15.85
C PRO A 280 -10.75 7.39 -16.65
N THR A 281 -11.24 6.38 -15.93
CA THR A 281 -11.86 5.15 -16.48
C THR A 281 -13.31 4.97 -16.01
N PHE A 282 -14.06 4.11 -16.69
CA PHE A 282 -15.39 3.68 -16.26
C PHE A 282 -15.33 2.92 -14.92
N ALA A 283 -16.51 2.57 -14.37
CA ALA A 283 -16.64 1.83 -13.12
C ALA A 283 -15.98 0.43 -13.15
N ASP A 284 -15.64 -0.07 -14.33
CA ASP A 284 -14.87 -1.29 -14.54
C ASP A 284 -13.37 -1.14 -14.24
N GLY A 285 -12.86 0.10 -14.09
CA GLY A 285 -11.46 0.40 -13.80
C GLY A 285 -10.49 0.10 -14.94
N VAL A 286 -10.99 -0.24 -16.13
CA VAL A 286 -10.18 -0.69 -17.28
C VAL A 286 -10.48 0.12 -18.53
N THR A 287 -11.74 0.43 -18.80
CA THR A 287 -12.13 1.17 -20.00
C THR A 287 -11.92 2.67 -19.78
N PRO A 288 -11.14 3.40 -20.60
CA PRO A 288 -10.97 4.85 -20.45
C PRO A 288 -12.23 5.60 -20.87
N LEU A 289 -12.50 6.74 -20.22
CA LEU A 289 -13.59 7.62 -20.63
C LEU A 289 -13.33 8.20 -22.04
N PRO A 290 -14.40 8.38 -22.85
CA PRO A 290 -14.32 9.15 -24.09
C PRO A 290 -13.72 10.54 -23.86
N VAL A 291 -13.05 11.07 -24.87
CA VAL A 291 -12.42 12.39 -24.86
C VAL A 291 -13.19 13.33 -25.77
N PHE A 292 -13.45 14.54 -25.28
CA PHE A 292 -13.97 15.64 -26.09
C PHE A 292 -12.85 16.24 -26.98
N PRO A 293 -13.21 17.00 -28.03
CA PRO A 293 -12.21 17.66 -28.89
C PRO A 293 -11.29 18.64 -28.16
N ASP A 294 -11.71 19.15 -27.00
CA ASP A 294 -10.93 20.02 -26.12
C ASP A 294 -9.94 19.26 -25.20
N GLY A 295 -9.92 17.92 -25.28
CA GLY A 295 -9.05 17.08 -24.45
C GLY A 295 -9.57 16.84 -23.04
N SER A 296 -10.83 17.19 -22.74
CA SER A 296 -11.47 16.88 -21.46
C SER A 296 -12.17 15.50 -21.49
N PRO A 297 -12.27 14.81 -20.34
CA PRO A 297 -12.98 13.53 -20.24
C PRO A 297 -14.50 13.70 -20.20
N ASP A 298 -15.22 12.84 -20.93
CA ASP A 298 -16.69 12.80 -20.94
C ASP A 298 -17.25 12.09 -19.70
N TRP A 299 -17.48 12.87 -18.64
CA TRP A 299 -18.06 12.36 -17.39
C TRP A 299 -19.52 11.90 -17.52
N ASN A 300 -20.26 12.38 -18.53
CA ASN A 300 -21.63 11.93 -18.71
C ASN A 300 -21.68 10.47 -19.18
N ALA A 301 -20.72 10.06 -20.01
CA ALA A 301 -20.56 8.66 -20.42
C ALA A 301 -20.39 7.71 -19.22
N TYR A 302 -19.72 8.14 -18.14
CA TYR A 302 -19.55 7.32 -16.94
C TYR A 302 -20.89 6.86 -16.33
N TYR A 303 -21.91 7.72 -16.38
CA TYR A 303 -23.24 7.41 -15.84
C TYR A 303 -24.16 6.74 -16.86
N THR A 304 -24.06 7.10 -18.14
CA THR A 304 -24.97 6.62 -19.19
C THR A 304 -24.47 5.36 -19.90
N GLY A 305 -23.17 5.06 -19.81
CA GLY A 305 -22.51 3.98 -20.55
C GLY A 305 -22.36 4.24 -22.06
N GLN A 306 -22.74 5.43 -22.54
CA GLN A 306 -22.71 5.81 -23.96
C GLN A 306 -21.97 7.14 -24.14
N PRO A 307 -21.16 7.30 -25.20
CA PRO A 307 -20.48 8.58 -25.48
C PRO A 307 -21.48 9.72 -25.73
N SER A 308 -21.20 10.88 -25.15
CA SER A 308 -21.90 12.12 -25.49
C SER A 308 -21.57 12.55 -26.92
N ALA A 309 -22.47 13.32 -27.54
CA ALA A 309 -22.29 13.79 -28.91
C ALA A 309 -20.95 14.55 -29.07
N GLY A 310 -20.12 14.08 -30.01
CA GLY A 310 -18.80 14.67 -30.28
C GLY A 310 -17.64 14.13 -29.43
N ALA A 311 -17.92 13.27 -28.44
CA ALA A 311 -16.87 12.56 -27.71
C ALA A 311 -16.42 11.30 -28.46
N ARG A 312 -15.13 10.98 -28.41
CA ARG A 312 -14.53 9.83 -29.10
C ARG A 312 -13.71 8.97 -28.13
N PHE A 313 -13.67 7.66 -28.35
CA PHE A 313 -12.73 6.81 -27.63
C PHE A 313 -11.33 6.95 -28.23
N TRP A 314 -10.30 6.95 -27.39
CA TRP A 314 -8.89 7.04 -27.78
C TRP A 314 -8.44 5.99 -28.82
N PHE A 315 -9.19 4.90 -28.98
CA PHE A 315 -8.82 3.74 -29.80
C PHE A 315 -9.71 3.52 -31.03
N THR A 316 -10.60 4.45 -31.37
CA THR A 316 -11.55 4.30 -32.51
C THR A 316 -11.29 5.23 -33.69
N ASP A 317 -10.04 5.64 -33.92
CA ASP A 317 -9.65 6.06 -35.27
C ASP A 317 -9.41 4.79 -36.11
N ALA A 318 -10.50 4.21 -36.63
CA ALA A 318 -10.38 3.43 -37.85
C ALA A 318 -9.99 4.43 -38.96
N PRO A 319 -8.95 4.17 -39.77
CA PRO A 319 -8.60 5.06 -40.86
C PRO A 319 -9.82 5.23 -41.75
N SER A 320 -10.19 6.49 -42.00
CA SER A 320 -11.14 6.86 -43.04
C SER A 320 -10.73 6.15 -44.32
N ALA A 321 -11.61 5.28 -44.82
CA ALA A 321 -11.43 4.67 -46.13
C ALA A 321 -11.14 5.79 -47.13
N PRO A 322 -10.03 5.73 -47.89
CA PRO A 322 -9.74 6.76 -48.86
C PRO A 322 -10.88 6.78 -49.88
N ALA A 323 -11.50 7.96 -50.03
CA ALA A 323 -12.44 8.22 -51.10
C ALA A 323 -11.75 7.87 -52.43
N ALA A 324 -12.39 6.97 -53.20
CA ALA A 324 -11.91 6.58 -54.52
C ALA A 324 -11.75 7.85 -55.38
N PRO A 325 -10.55 8.12 -55.94
CA PRO A 325 -10.41 9.15 -56.95
C PRO A 325 -11.20 8.73 -58.19
N ALA A 326 -11.87 9.71 -58.79
CA ALA A 326 -12.58 9.56 -60.06
C ALA A 326 -11.66 9.00 -61.15
N ALA A 327 -12.28 8.19 -62.01
CA ALA A 327 -11.66 7.42 -63.07
C ALA A 327 -10.77 8.24 -64.01
N HIS A 328 -9.54 7.77 -64.21
CA HIS A 328 -8.78 7.99 -65.43
C HIS A 328 -8.37 6.63 -65.99
N GLY A 329 -8.77 6.38 -67.23
CA GLY A 329 -8.63 5.10 -67.91
C GLY A 329 -7.18 4.64 -68.03
N HIS A 330 -6.99 3.33 -67.99
CA HIS A 330 -5.82 2.65 -68.50
C HIS A 330 -6.31 1.46 -69.32
N ASP A 331 -6.35 1.68 -70.63
CA ASP A 331 -6.24 0.66 -71.65
C ASP A 331 -4.97 -0.16 -71.39
N GLY A 332 -5.06 -1.48 -71.27
CA GLY A 332 -3.83 -2.28 -71.19
C GLY A 332 -3.88 -3.68 -70.60
N TYR A 333 -5.02 -4.38 -70.56
CA TYR A 333 -5.00 -5.82 -70.25
C TYR A 333 -5.86 -6.63 -71.23
N PRO A 334 -5.32 -7.71 -71.84
CA PRO A 334 -6.12 -8.56 -72.72
C PRO A 334 -7.16 -9.36 -71.93
N PRO A 335 -8.33 -9.69 -72.52
CA PRO A 335 -9.37 -10.44 -71.83
C PRO A 335 -8.90 -11.86 -71.46
N ALA A 336 -9.36 -12.34 -70.31
CA ALA A 336 -9.09 -13.68 -69.81
C ALA A 336 -9.69 -14.78 -70.72
N PRO A 337 -9.04 -15.95 -70.86
CA PRO A 337 -9.54 -17.05 -71.69
C PRO A 337 -10.78 -17.74 -71.07
N PRO A 338 -11.67 -18.32 -71.91
CA PRO A 338 -12.92 -18.92 -71.44
C PRO A 338 -12.70 -20.25 -70.68
N LEU A 339 -13.52 -20.47 -69.65
CA LEU A 339 -13.53 -21.67 -68.80
C LEU A 339 -14.02 -22.92 -69.58
N PRO A 340 -13.49 -24.13 -69.29
CA PRO A 340 -13.99 -25.37 -69.88
C PRO A 340 -15.36 -25.79 -69.31
N PRO A 341 -16.22 -26.46 -70.10
CA PRO A 341 -17.56 -26.86 -69.68
C PRO A 341 -17.53 -27.96 -68.62
N GLN A 342 -18.39 -27.84 -67.60
CA GLN A 342 -18.56 -28.85 -66.57
C GLN A 342 -19.21 -30.12 -67.17
N PRO A 343 -18.63 -31.31 -66.95
CA PRO A 343 -19.30 -32.56 -67.26
C PRO A 343 -20.41 -32.84 -66.24
N HIS A 344 -21.62 -33.03 -66.76
CA HIS A 344 -22.75 -33.61 -66.03
C HIS A 344 -22.58 -35.13 -65.94
N SER A 345 -22.53 -35.66 -64.72
CA SER A 345 -23.08 -36.97 -64.32
C SER A 345 -22.84 -37.20 -62.84
#